data_AF-A0A0M8WMP9-F1
#
_entry.id   AF-A0A0M8WMP9-F1
#
_cell.length_a   1.000
_cell.length_b   1.000
_cell.length_c   1.000
_cell.angle_alpha   90.00
_cell.angle_beta   90.00
_cell.angle_gamma   90.00
#
_symmetry.space_group_name_H-M   'P 1'
#
loop_
_entity.id
_entity.type
_entity.pdbx_description
1 polymer ?
#
loop_
_entity_poly.entity_id
_entity_poly.type
_entity_poly.pdbx_seq_one_letter_code
_entity_poly.pdbx_strand_id
1 'polypeptide(L)' 'MSTSDIRVEKGHAEPEEVAAITAILLARAALAPAAAPAHHRGHPKAGWRRLEREGGFRAPHSWH' A
#
# COMPACT_ATOMS: atom_id res chain seq x y z
N MET A 1 8.88 -25.71 -16.98
CA MET A 1 9.27 -24.31 -17.24
C MET A 1 9.31 -23.61 -15.90
N SER A 2 10.48 -23.14 -15.48
CA SER A 2 10.63 -22.41 -14.21
C SER A 2 10.08 -21.00 -14.41
N THR A 3 8.97 -20.68 -13.75
CA THR A 3 8.44 -19.31 -13.71
C THR A 3 9.29 -18.52 -12.72
N SER A 4 10.09 -17.58 -13.20
CA SER A 4 10.78 -16.64 -12.32
C SER A 4 9.75 -15.85 -11.50
N ASP A 5 9.99 -15.69 -10.20
CA ASP A 5 9.05 -15.05 -9.27
C ASP A 5 8.84 -13.54 -9.53
N ILE A 6 9.74 -12.91 -10.30
CA ILE A 6 9.71 -11.49 -10.67
C ILE A 6 10.01 -11.36 -12.17
N ARG A 7 9.25 -10.48 -12.85
CA ARG A 7 9.39 -10.19 -14.29
C ARG A 7 9.42 -8.68 -14.54
N VAL A 8 10.30 -8.25 -15.44
CA VAL A 8 10.36 -6.87 -15.93
C VAL A 8 9.45 -6.73 -17.15
N GLU A 9 8.38 -5.94 -17.05
CA GLU A 9 7.41 -5.75 -18.14
C GLU A 9 7.86 -4.69 -19.16
N LYS A 10 8.64 -3.70 -18.71
CA LYS A 10 9.09 -2.56 -19.53
C LYS A 10 10.49 -2.12 -19.08
N GLY A 11 11.30 -1.71 -20.05
CA GLY A 11 12.68 -1.29 -19.81
C GLY A 11 13.63 -2.46 -19.63
N HIS A 12 14.86 -2.15 -19.23
CA HIS A 12 15.86 -3.11 -18.82
C HIS A 12 16.20 -2.84 -17.35
N ALA A 13 16.37 -3.91 -16.57
CA ALA A 13 16.88 -3.83 -15.22
C ALA A 13 18.13 -4.70 -15.18
N GLU A 14 19.20 -4.16 -14.62
CA GLU A 14 20.42 -4.91 -14.42
C GLU A 14 20.18 -6.04 -13.39
N PRO A 15 20.94 -7.15 -13.45
CA PRO A 15 20.78 -8.26 -12.51
C PRO A 15 20.82 -7.82 -11.03
N GLU A 16 21.64 -6.83 -10.71
CA GLU A 16 21.79 -6.25 -9.37
C GLU A 16 20.51 -5.55 -8.90
N GLU A 17 19.79 -4.89 -9.81
CA GLU A 17 18.54 -4.19 -9.48
C GLU A 17 17.42 -5.19 -9.19
N VAL A 18 17.32 -6.26 -9.99
CA VAL A 18 16.36 -7.34 -9.75
C VAL A 18 16.66 -8.05 -8.42
N ALA A 19 17.94 -8.30 -8.13
CA ALA A 19 18.37 -8.89 -6.86
C ALA A 19 18.02 -7.98 -5.66
N ALA A 20 18.24 -6.67 -5.78
CA ALA A 20 17.90 -5.71 -4.73
C ALA A 20 16.40 -5.69 -4.43
N ILE A 21 15.55 -5.65 -5.47
CA ILE A 21 14.09 -5.69 -5.30
C ILE A 21 13.68 -7.02 -4.66
N THR A 22 14.24 -8.14 -5.10
CA THR A 22 13.97 -9.46 -4.52
C THR A 22 14.32 -9.50 -3.04
N ALA A 23 15.52 -9.02 -2.67
CA ALA A 23 15.97 -8.98 -1.28
C ALA A 23 15.05 -8.14 -0.40
N ILE A 24 14.61 -6.98 -0.89
CA ILE A 24 13.67 -6.12 -0.16
C ILE A 24 12.32 -6.83 0.03
N LEU A 25 11.79 -7.46 -1.01
CA LEU A 25 10.50 -8.18 -0.93
C LEU A 25 10.58 -9.34 0.07
N LEU A 26 11.65 -10.12 0.05
CA LEU A 26 11.88 -11.20 1.01
C LEU A 26 12.05 -10.69 2.44
N ALA A 27 12.81 -9.63 2.65
CA ALA A 27 12.97 -9.01 3.97
C ALA A 27 11.63 -8.50 4.52
N ARG A 28 10.80 -7.88 3.67
CA ARG A 28 9.47 -7.42 4.07
C ARG A 28 8.51 -8.58 4.36
N ALA A 29 8.57 -9.65 3.59
CA ALA A 29 7.77 -10.85 3.83
C ALA A 29 8.15 -11.50 5.17
N ALA A 30 9.45 -11.56 5.49
CA ALA A 30 9.93 -12.08 6.77
C ALA A 30 9.48 -11.24 7.97
N LEU A 31 9.29 -9.93 7.79
CA LEU A 31 8.80 -9.00 8.83
C LEU A 31 7.27 -8.87 8.84
N ALA A 32 6.55 -9.55 7.95
CA ALA A 32 5.10 -9.47 7.91
C ALA A 32 4.52 -10.11 9.18
N PRO A 33 3.76 -9.37 10.01
CA PRO A 33 3.09 -9.98 11.15
C PRO A 33 2.13 -11.05 10.64
N ALA A 34 2.11 -12.21 11.30
CA ALA A 34 1.18 -13.30 10.99
C ALA A 34 -0.22 -12.69 10.82
N ALA A 35 -0.77 -12.82 9.61
CA ALA A 35 -2.02 -12.16 9.25
C ALA A 35 -3.11 -12.62 10.23
N ALA A 36 -3.44 -11.76 11.19
CA ALA A 36 -4.71 -11.87 11.88
C ALA A 36 -5.78 -11.88 10.77
N PRO A 37 -6.78 -12.79 10.83
CA PRO A 37 -7.80 -12.87 9.80
C PRO A 37 -8.31 -11.47 9.53
N ALA A 38 -8.32 -11.09 8.25
CA ALA A 38 -8.63 -9.75 7.82
C ALA A 38 -10.09 -9.43 8.18
N HIS A 39 -10.34 -9.02 9.42
CA HIS A 39 -11.46 -8.16 9.74
C HIS A 39 -11.26 -6.97 8.82
N HIS A 40 -12.15 -6.84 7.83
CA HIS A 40 -12.13 -5.85 6.77
C HIS A 40 -11.72 -4.48 7.31
N ARG A 41 -10.41 -4.21 7.38
CA ARG A 41 -9.89 -2.89 7.68
C ARG A 41 -10.21 -2.12 6.43
N GLY A 42 -11.33 -1.39 6.49
CA GLY A 42 -11.85 -0.61 5.38
C GLY A 42 -10.68 0.09 4.72
N HIS A 43 -10.51 -0.16 3.41
CA HIS A 43 -9.41 0.39 2.64
C HIS A 43 -9.21 1.87 3.02
N PRO A 44 -7.98 2.33 3.23
CA PRO A 44 -7.73 3.75 3.45
C PRO A 44 -8.23 4.49 2.21
N LYS A 45 -9.48 4.97 2.26
CA LYS A 45 -10.06 5.80 1.23
C LYS A 45 -9.27 7.09 1.28
N ALA A 46 -8.57 7.41 0.20
CA ALA A 46 -7.91 8.69 0.08
C ALA A 46 -8.93 9.78 0.41
N GLY A 47 -8.59 10.67 1.34
CA GLY A 47 -9.50 11.64 1.97
C GLY A 47 -9.93 12.79 1.06
N TRP A 48 -10.14 12.52 -0.23
CA TRP A 48 -10.67 13.48 -1.20
C TRP A 48 -12.09 13.83 -0.78
N ARG A 49 -12.20 14.90 0.01
CA ARG A 49 -13.50 15.44 0.42
C ARG A 49 -13.98 16.40 -0.66
N ARG A 50 -15.21 16.16 -1.09
CA ARG A 50 -15.97 17.11 -1.91
C ARG A 50 -16.46 18.22 -0.99
N LEU A 51 -15.72 19.32 -0.98
CA LEU A 51 -15.99 20.48 -0.13
C LEU A 51 -17.40 21.04 -0.34
N GLU A 52 -17.98 20.87 -1.53
CA GLU A 52 -19.36 21.25 -1.84
C GLU A 52 -20.44 20.42 -1.12
N ARG A 53 -20.07 19.27 -0.54
CA ARG A 53 -20.96 18.39 0.24
C ARG A 53 -20.67 18.40 1.73
N GLU A 54 -19.62 19.09 2.16
CA GLU A 54 -19.32 19.28 3.57
C GLU A 54 -20.26 20.37 4.10
N GLY A 55 -20.93 20.13 5.23
CA GLY A 55 -21.64 21.19 5.93
C GLY A 55 -20.65 22.31 6.25
N GLY A 56 -21.07 23.57 6.08
CA GLY A 56 -20.21 24.74 6.23
C GLY A 56 -19.47 24.82 7.59
N PHE A 57 -18.68 25.87 7.76
CA PHE A 57 -17.79 26.09 8.91
C PHE A 57 -18.35 25.56 10.24
N ARG A 58 -17.69 24.53 10.79
CA ARG A 58 -18.01 23.97 12.11
C ARG A 58 -17.18 24.71 13.16
N ALA A 59 -17.86 25.39 14.08
CA ALA A 59 -17.18 26.17 15.10
C ALA A 59 -16.31 25.25 16.01
N PRO A 60 -15.10 25.69 16.42
CA PRO A 60 -14.14 24.86 17.17
C PRO A 60 -14.66 24.30 18.51
N HIS A 61 -15.73 24.87 19.04
CA HIS A 61 -16.35 24.49 20.32
C HIS A 61 -17.49 23.48 20.18
N SER A 62 -17.76 22.95 18.98
CA SER A 62 -18.78 21.92 18.79
C SER A 62 -18.15 20.52 18.79
N TRP A 63 -18.47 19.73 19.82
CA TRP A 63 -18.20 18.30 19.87
C TRP A 63 -19.55 17.59 19.85
N HIS A 64 -19.75 16.69 18.89
CA HIS A 64 -20.93 15.86 18.69
C HIS A 64 -20.47 14.47 18.28
#